data_AF-A0A2E6SUR2-F1
#
_entry.id   AF-A0A2E6SUR2-F1
#
_cell.length_a   1.000
_cell.length_b   1.000
_cell.length_c   1.000
_cell.angle_alpha   90.00
_cell.angle_beta   90.00
_cell.angle_gamma   90.00
#
_symmetry.space_group_name_H-M   'P 1'
#
loop_
_entity.id
_entity.type
_entity.pdbx_description
1 polymer ?
#
loop_
_entity_poly.entity_id
_entity_poly.type
_entity_poly.pdbx_seq_one_letter_code
_entity_poly.pdbx_strand_id
1 'polypeptide(L)'
;MTKRRKYAIEERKYRIQEYLNGLPYDDYRIAKSKLPLALGVSKRTFERWMYLTTGDKLEIPADKLAIIAKYLGKQIEEFFNYKVPQFNTAKLKTLKNEELINRLNLTR
;
A
#
# COMPACT_ATOMS: atom_id res chain seq x y z
N MET A 1 7.26 33.43 20.39
CA MET A 1 6.99 33.06 18.98
C MET A 1 7.22 31.57 18.81
N THR A 2 6.16 30.78 18.87
CA THR A 2 6.21 29.31 18.80
C THR A 2 6.45 28.90 17.35
N LYS A 3 7.60 28.29 17.06
CA LYS A 3 7.94 27.74 15.74
C LYS A 3 6.88 26.70 15.35
N ARG A 4 5.94 27.06 14.46
CA ARG A 4 5.08 26.09 13.78
C ARG A 4 5.98 25.19 12.94
N ARG A 5 6.14 23.92 13.34
CA ARG A 5 6.72 22.89 12.48
C ARG A 5 5.88 22.86 11.19
N LYS A 6 6.49 23.17 10.05
CA LYS A 6 5.96 22.81 8.73
C LYS A 6 5.99 21.28 8.68
N TYR A 7 4.90 20.61 9.05
CA TYR A 7 4.75 19.20 8.76
C TYR A 7 4.62 19.10 7.24
N ALA A 8 5.60 18.49 6.58
CA ALA A 8 5.39 18.02 5.22
C ALA A 8 4.18 17.09 5.27
N ILE A 9 3.18 17.34 4.42
CA ILE A 9 2.06 16.42 4.27
C ILE A 9 2.69 15.17 3.66
N GLU A 10 2.94 14.17 4.48
CA GLU A 10 3.47 12.90 3.98
C GLU A 10 2.43 12.27 3.05
N GLU A 11 2.86 11.97 1.83
CA GLU A 11 1.99 11.37 0.82
C GLU A 11 1.52 10.00 1.29
N ARG A 12 0.21 9.73 1.13
CA ARG A 12 -0.36 8.42 1.45
C ARG A 12 0.32 7.37 0.60
N LYS A 13 0.64 6.22 1.19
CA LYS A 13 1.22 5.08 0.47
C LYS A 13 0.20 4.40 -0.44
N TYR A 14 -1.06 4.35 0.03
CA TYR A 14 -2.17 3.69 -0.64
C TYR A 14 -3.39 4.61 -0.80
N ARG A 15 -4.12 4.49 -1.90
CA ARG A 15 -5.35 5.24 -2.22
C ARG A 15 -6.64 4.67 -1.62
N ILE A 16 -6.53 3.77 -0.64
CA ILE A 16 -7.69 3.09 -0.03
C ILE A 16 -8.68 4.11 0.55
N GLN A 17 -8.19 5.09 1.30
CA GLN A 17 -9.05 6.12 1.89
C GLN A 17 -9.78 6.92 0.81
N GLU A 18 -9.07 7.31 -0.23
CA GLU A 18 -9.61 8.08 -1.35
C GLU A 18 -10.75 7.31 -2.04
N TYR A 19 -10.51 6.04 -2.38
CA TYR A 19 -11.52 5.21 -3.02
C TYR A 19 -12.72 4.89 -2.13
N LEU A 20 -12.51 4.66 -0.83
CA LEU A 20 -13.62 4.52 0.11
C LEU A 20 -14.46 5.80 0.18
N ASN A 21 -13.82 6.97 0.25
CA ASN A 21 -14.53 8.25 0.30
C ASN A 21 -15.33 8.56 -0.99
N GLY A 22 -15.00 7.89 -2.10
CA GLY A 22 -15.76 7.99 -3.35
C GLY A 22 -17.03 7.12 -3.39
N LEU A 23 -17.25 6.25 -2.40
CA LEU A 23 -18.45 5.42 -2.31
C LEU A 23 -19.66 6.24 -1.82
N PRO A 24 -20.90 5.82 -2.17
CA PRO A 24 -22.10 6.26 -1.47
C PRO A 24 -21.96 6.07 0.05
N TYR A 25 -22.60 6.94 0.84
CA TYR A 25 -22.42 6.97 2.30
C TYR A 25 -22.70 5.62 2.99
N ASP A 26 -23.75 4.93 2.56
CA ASP A 26 -24.12 3.63 3.14
C ASP A 26 -23.08 2.55 2.79
N ASP A 27 -22.63 2.49 1.53
CA ASP A 27 -21.57 1.59 1.09
C ASP A 27 -20.26 1.87 1.80
N TYR A 28 -19.92 3.14 2.03
CA TYR A 28 -18.75 3.54 2.81
C TYR A 28 -18.84 3.00 4.25
N ARG A 29 -20.00 3.17 4.91
CA ARG A 29 -20.22 2.70 6.29
C ARG A 29 -20.13 1.18 6.38
N ILE A 30 -20.73 0.48 5.41
CA ILE A 30 -20.67 -0.98 5.32
C ILE A 30 -19.21 -1.41 5.09
N ALA A 31 -18.52 -0.83 4.11
CA ALA A 31 -17.13 -1.14 3.81
C ALA A 31 -16.23 -0.98 5.04
N LYS A 32 -16.31 0.15 5.74
CA LYS A 32 -15.50 0.40 6.95
C LYS A 32 -15.77 -0.57 8.08
N SER A 33 -17.00 -1.10 8.20
CA SER A 33 -17.36 -2.03 9.27
C SER A 33 -17.12 -3.49 8.91
N LYS A 34 -17.31 -3.88 7.63
CA LYS A 34 -17.30 -5.27 7.17
C LYS A 34 -16.02 -5.69 6.48
N LEU A 35 -15.29 -4.80 5.79
CA LEU A 35 -14.00 -5.15 5.19
C LEU A 35 -12.98 -5.65 6.21
N PRO A 36 -12.81 -5.06 7.41
CA PRO A 36 -11.87 -5.60 8.39
C PRO A 36 -12.20 -7.06 8.75
N LEU A 37 -13.49 -7.40 8.88
CA LEU A 37 -13.96 -8.75 9.16
C LEU A 37 -13.65 -9.69 7.98
N ALA A 38 -13.97 -9.28 6.75
CA ALA A 38 -13.69 -10.06 5.54
C ALA A 38 -12.19 -10.31 5.32
N LEU A 39 -11.34 -9.38 5.76
CA LEU A 39 -9.88 -9.45 5.64
C LEU A 39 -9.21 -10.18 6.82
N GLY A 40 -9.99 -10.60 7.83
CA GLY A 40 -9.47 -11.24 9.04
C GLY A 40 -8.53 -10.33 9.84
N VAL A 41 -8.80 -9.03 9.92
CA VAL A 41 -7.99 -8.06 10.67
C VAL A 41 -8.83 -7.19 11.61
N SER A 42 -8.18 -6.62 12.63
CA SER A 42 -8.85 -5.65 13.50
C SER A 42 -9.24 -4.39 12.73
N LYS A 43 -10.30 -3.72 13.17
CA LYS A 43 -10.70 -2.41 12.64
C LYS A 43 -9.55 -1.40 12.69
N ARG A 44 -8.78 -1.38 13.79
CA ARG A 44 -7.60 -0.51 13.94
C ARG A 44 -6.53 -0.78 12.89
N THR A 45 -6.29 -2.06 12.57
CA THR A 45 -5.32 -2.45 11.53
C THR A 45 -5.77 -1.94 10.16
N PHE A 46 -7.03 -2.14 9.81
CA PHE A 46 -7.59 -1.66 8.55
C PHE A 46 -7.56 -0.12 8.46
N GLU A 47 -7.95 0.58 9.53
CA GLU A 47 -7.86 2.03 9.59
C GLU A 47 -6.42 2.50 9.43
N ARG A 48 -5.45 1.84 10.07
CA ARG A 48 -4.03 2.18 9.90
C ARG A 48 -3.59 2.06 8.44
N TRP A 49 -4.02 1.04 7.72
CA TRP A 49 -3.72 0.86 6.29
C TRP A 49 -4.22 2.02 5.42
N MET A 50 -5.40 2.55 5.71
CA MET A 50 -5.96 3.72 5.01
C MET A 50 -5.09 4.97 5.14
N TYR A 51 -4.28 5.05 6.21
CA TYR A 51 -3.50 6.21 6.57
C TYR A 51 -1.98 6.01 6.46
N LEU A 52 -1.51 4.86 5.96
CA LEU A 52 -0.07 4.64 5.76
C LEU A 52 0.52 5.72 4.86
N THR A 53 1.72 6.19 5.21
CA THR A 53 2.50 7.13 4.41
C THR A 53 3.65 6.41 3.71
N THR A 54 4.20 7.00 2.65
CA THR A 54 5.30 6.38 1.89
C THR A 54 6.57 6.13 2.72
N GLY A 55 6.74 6.81 3.86
CA GLY A 55 7.83 6.57 4.82
C GLY A 55 7.58 5.41 5.78
N ASP A 56 6.34 4.91 5.89
CA ASP A 56 6.02 3.79 6.77
C ASP A 56 6.63 2.49 6.26
N LYS A 57 7.29 1.76 7.17
CA LYS A 57 7.78 0.40 6.91
C LYS A 57 6.67 -0.65 6.81
N LEU A 58 5.48 -0.33 7.32
CA LEU A 58 4.34 -1.25 7.27
C LEU A 58 3.85 -1.36 5.82
N GLU A 59 3.51 -2.58 5.43
CA GLU A 59 2.85 -2.89 4.17
C GLU A 59 1.49 -3.56 4.41
N ILE A 60 0.64 -3.47 3.39
CA ILE A 60 -0.59 -4.27 3.33
C ILE A 60 -0.23 -5.59 2.67
N PRO A 61 -0.59 -6.75 3.27
CA PRO A 61 -0.43 -8.04 2.61
C PRO A 61 -1.11 -8.05 1.23
N ALA A 62 -0.43 -8.56 0.21
CA ALA A 62 -0.86 -8.46 -1.18
C ALA A 62 -2.22 -9.13 -1.45
N ASP A 63 -2.48 -10.27 -0.81
CA ASP A 63 -3.76 -10.97 -0.81
C ASP A 63 -4.91 -10.09 -0.28
N LYS A 64 -4.65 -9.35 0.80
CA LYS A 64 -5.63 -8.44 1.40
C LYS A 64 -5.85 -7.20 0.55
N LEU A 65 -4.79 -6.64 -0.02
CA LEU A 65 -4.92 -5.54 -0.97
C LEU A 65 -5.70 -5.97 -2.23
N ALA A 66 -5.50 -7.20 -2.70
CA ALA A 66 -6.27 -7.77 -3.82
C ALA A 66 -7.77 -7.88 -3.51
N ILE A 67 -8.15 -8.29 -2.29
CA ILE A 67 -9.56 -8.34 -1.86
C ILE A 67 -10.17 -6.94 -1.83
N ILE A 68 -9.45 -5.96 -1.28
CA ILE A 68 -9.88 -4.55 -1.25
C ILE A 68 -10.07 -4.02 -2.68
N ALA A 69 -9.12 -4.32 -3.57
CA ALA A 69 -9.16 -3.90 -4.97
C ALA A 69 -10.37 -4.48 -5.70
N LYS A 70 -10.63 -5.78 -5.54
CA LYS A 70 -11.82 -6.43 -6.10
C LYS A 70 -13.12 -5.83 -5.58
N TYR A 71 -13.22 -5.55 -4.28
CA TYR A 71 -14.41 -4.90 -3.70
C TYR A 71 -14.66 -3.52 -4.30
N LEU A 72 -13.61 -2.72 -4.51
CA LEU A 72 -13.70 -1.37 -5.07
C LEU A 72 -13.76 -1.34 -6.61
N GLY A 73 -13.72 -2.50 -7.29
CA GLY A 73 -13.71 -2.58 -8.74
C GLY A 73 -12.47 -1.95 -9.38
N LYS A 74 -11.31 -2.07 -8.72
CA LYS A 74 -10.03 -1.48 -9.12
C LYS A 74 -8.95 -2.55 -9.32
N GLN A 75 -7.95 -2.24 -10.13
CA GLN A 75 -6.71 -3.02 -10.18
C GLN A 75 -5.84 -2.69 -8.96
N ILE A 76 -5.00 -3.64 -8.54
CA ILE A 76 -4.14 -3.47 -7.36
C ILE A 76 -3.16 -2.31 -7.57
N GLU A 77 -2.65 -2.16 -8.78
CA GLU A 77 -1.68 -1.15 -9.17
C GLU A 77 -2.22 0.28 -8.98
N GLU A 78 -3.52 0.47 -9.12
CA GLU A 78 -4.18 1.77 -8.94
C GLU A 78 -4.13 2.24 -7.47
N PHE A 79 -3.95 1.33 -6.51
CA PHE A 79 -3.87 1.69 -5.09
C PHE A 79 -2.56 2.32 -4.71
N PHE A 80 -1.46 2.04 -5.40
CA PHE A 80 -0.16 2.59 -5.02
C PHE A 80 -0.06 4.06 -5.44
N ASN A 81 0.26 4.93 -4.49
CA ASN A 81 0.61 6.33 -4.78
C ASN A 81 2.08 6.51 -5.19
N TYR A 82 2.75 5.41 -5.51
CA TYR A 82 4.11 5.42 -6.00
C TYR A 82 4.18 4.55 -7.25
N LYS A 83 5.18 4.83 -8.09
CA LYS A 83 5.40 4.02 -9.27
C LYS A 83 6.00 2.68 -8.88
N VAL A 84 5.24 1.60 -9.07
CA VAL A 84 5.75 0.24 -8.91
C VAL A 84 6.80 -0.03 -9.99
N PRO A 85 8.04 -0.39 -9.64
CA PRO A 85 9.09 -0.64 -10.63
C PRO A 85 8.79 -1.92 -11.40
N GLN A 86 8.86 -1.84 -12.73
CA GLN A 86 8.70 -2.98 -13.61
C GLN A 86 10.07 -3.51 -14.07
N PHE A 87 10.30 -4.79 -13.81
CA PHE A 87 11.47 -5.53 -14.27
C PHE A 87 11.08 -6.46 -15.41
N ASN A 88 11.97 -6.60 -16.39
CA ASN A 88 11.88 -7.58 -17.47
C ASN A 88 13.21 -8.33 -17.58
N THR A 89 13.25 -9.42 -18.34
CA THR A 89 14.44 -10.28 -18.46
C THR A 89 15.70 -9.49 -18.87
N ALA A 90 15.56 -8.53 -19.79
CA ALA A 90 16.68 -7.70 -20.24
C ALA A 90 17.25 -6.84 -19.10
N LYS A 91 16.39 -6.12 -18.37
CA LYS A 91 16.79 -5.33 -17.18
C LYS A 91 17.42 -6.23 -16.11
N LEU A 92 16.83 -7.38 -15.83
CA LEU A 92 17.34 -8.33 -14.84
C LEU A 92 18.75 -8.83 -15.18
N LYS A 93 19.02 -9.14 -16.45
CA LYS A 93 20.37 -9.55 -16.91
C LYS A 93 21.44 -8.47 -16.67
N THR A 94 21.04 -7.19 -16.62
CA THR A 94 21.97 -6.07 -16.42
C THR A 94 22.13 -5.66 -14.95
N LEU A 95 21.36 -6.24 -14.02
CA LEU A 95 21.48 -5.92 -12.59
C LEU A 95 22.81 -6.45 -12.03
N LYS A 96 23.64 -5.53 -11.55
CA LYS A 96 24.90 -5.84 -10.88
C LYS A 96 24.89 -5.21 -9.48
N ASN A 97 24.86 -6.04 -8.46
CA ASN A 97 25.05 -5.63 -7.07
C ASN A 97 25.75 -6.77 -6.32
N GLU A 98 27.07 -6.82 -6.48
CA GLU A 98 27.93 -7.92 -6.02
C GLU A 98 27.83 -8.14 -4.50
N GLU A 99 27.79 -7.05 -3.72
CA GLU A 99 27.61 -7.11 -2.27
C GLU A 99 26.27 -7.79 -1.90
N LEU A 100 25.17 -7.37 -2.55
CA LEU A 100 23.85 -7.94 -2.28
C LEU A 100 23.75 -9.39 -2.74
N ILE A 101 24.34 -9.73 -3.89
CA ILE A 101 24.38 -11.09 -4.43
C ILE A 101 25.07 -12.03 -3.46
N ASN A 102 26.23 -11.63 -2.93
CA ASN A 102 26.98 -12.42 -1.95
C ASN A 102 26.21 -12.55 -0.63
N ARG A 103 25.63 -11.45 -0.12
CA ARG A 103 24.85 -11.46 1.12
C ARG A 103 23.63 -12.38 1.04
N LEU A 104 23.01 -12.50 -0.13
CA LEU A 104 21.83 -13.33 -0.36
C LEU A 104 22.17 -14.75 -0.85
N ASN A 105 23.45 -15.10 -0.98
CA ASN A 105 23.92 -16.38 -1.52
C ASN A 105 23.32 -16.72 -2.90
N LEU A 106 23.28 -15.73 -3.81
CA LEU A 106 22.70 -15.89 -5.16
C LEU A 106 23.74 -16.35 -6.20
N THR A 107 24.99 -16.46 -5.83
CA THR A 107 26.07 -17.08 -6.61
C THR A 107 26.02 -18.60 -6.46
N ARG A 108 25.95 -19.31 -7.59
CA ARG A 108 26.22 -20.76 -7.67
C ARG A 108 27.70 -20.98 -7.90
#